data_AF-A0A963QJT8-F1
#
_entry.id   AF-A0A963QJT8-F1
#
_cell.length_a   1.000
_cell.length_b   1.000
_cell.length_c   1.000
_cell.angle_alpha   90.00
_cell.angle_beta   90.00
_cell.angle_gamma   90.00
#
_symmetry.space_group_name_H-M   'P 1'
#
loop_
_entity.id
_entity.type
_entity.pdbx_description
1 polymer ?
#
loop_
_entity_poly.entity_id
_entity_poly.type
_entity_poly.pdbx_seq_one_letter_code
_entity_poly.pdbx_strand_id
1 'polypeptide(L)'
;MGPYKYDCPASILDLLGPSGNDYAAEWRAQCRKRIALTSRRKPRPGDTLVLAEALTFTDGHSERTFRVVASGKKMRLCRMSDGVGVRITNLMSRAWTIVPPPVAPHVS
;
A
#
# COMPACT_ATOMS: atom_id res chain seq x y z
N MET A 1 -10.04 16.63 -0.67
CA MET A 1 -9.87 16.21 0.73
C MET A 1 -11.24 15.78 1.24
N GLY A 2 -11.46 14.48 1.43
CA GLY A 2 -12.70 13.94 2.03
C GLY A 2 -12.41 13.44 3.46
N PRO A 3 -13.43 13.37 4.34
CA PRO A 3 -13.24 13.22 5.78
C PRO A 3 -12.44 11.96 6.14
N TYR A 4 -11.35 12.19 6.86
CA TYR A 4 -10.33 11.23 7.30
C TYR A 4 -10.86 10.37 8.47
N LYS A 5 -11.87 9.52 8.23
CA LYS A 5 -12.66 8.85 9.28
C LYS A 5 -11.96 7.71 10.04
N TYR A 6 -10.74 7.28 9.68
CA TYR A 6 -10.18 6.01 10.16
C TYR A 6 -8.74 6.09 10.69
N ASP A 7 -8.30 7.24 11.20
CA ASP A 7 -6.95 7.39 11.77
C ASP A 7 -6.84 6.93 13.24
N CYS A 8 -7.57 5.87 13.61
CA CYS A 8 -7.46 5.31 14.95
C CYS A 8 -6.20 4.43 15.03
N PRO A 9 -5.24 4.72 15.93
CA PRO A 9 -4.08 3.86 16.16
C PRO A 9 -4.48 2.59 16.92
N ALA A 10 -3.68 1.53 16.74
CA ALA A 10 -3.95 0.20 17.34
C ALA A 10 -4.16 0.26 18.86
N SER A 11 -3.41 1.11 19.56
CA SER A 11 -3.55 1.29 21.01
C SER A 11 -4.91 1.82 21.43
N ILE A 12 -5.54 2.71 20.64
CA ILE A 12 -6.89 3.21 20.95
C ILE A 12 -7.94 2.14 20.64
N LEU A 13 -7.76 1.35 19.56
CA LEU A 13 -8.64 0.23 19.24
C LEU A 13 -8.68 -0.84 20.33
N ASP A 14 -7.54 -1.10 20.96
CA ASP A 14 -7.39 -2.11 22.03
C ASP A 14 -8.07 -1.66 23.34
N LEU A 15 -8.06 -0.35 23.61
CA LEU A 15 -8.72 0.27 24.75
C LEU A 15 -10.26 0.36 24.60
N LEU A 16 -10.77 0.24 23.37
CA LEU A 16 -12.20 0.27 23.11
C LEU A 16 -12.81 -1.11 23.40
N GLY A 17 -13.47 -1.26 24.54
CA GLY A 17 -14.24 -2.45 24.93
C GLY A 17 -15.29 -2.89 23.88
N PRO A 18 -15.98 -4.02 24.13
CA PRO A 18 -16.90 -4.62 23.16
C PRO A 18 -17.98 -3.62 22.72
N SER A 19 -18.12 -3.41 21.41
CA SER A 19 -19.17 -2.52 20.88
C SER A 19 -20.51 -3.23 20.78
N GLY A 20 -21.54 -2.63 21.36
CA GLY A 20 -22.94 -3.03 21.16
C GLY A 20 -23.59 -2.49 19.87
N ASN A 21 -22.81 -2.03 18.88
CA ASN A 21 -23.35 -1.49 17.63
C ASN A 21 -22.50 -1.94 16.41
N ASP A 22 -23.16 -2.43 15.37
CA ASP A 22 -22.56 -2.93 14.12
C ASP A 22 -21.66 -1.90 13.45
N TYR A 23 -22.08 -0.63 13.41
CA TYR A 23 -21.30 0.45 12.80
C TYR A 23 -19.92 0.63 13.46
N ALA A 24 -19.84 0.46 14.79
CA ALA A 24 -18.58 0.56 15.51
C ALA A 24 -17.69 -0.68 15.30
N ALA A 25 -18.29 -1.86 15.07
CA ALA A 25 -17.55 -3.06 14.71
C ALA A 25 -16.94 -2.94 13.30
N GLU A 26 -17.73 -2.48 12.32
CA GLU A 26 -17.26 -2.22 10.96
C GLU A 26 -16.14 -1.18 10.93
N TRP A 27 -16.29 -0.08 11.66
CA TRP A 27 -15.25 0.94 11.76
C TRP A 27 -13.94 0.38 12.34
N ARG A 28 -14.00 -0.42 13.41
CA ARG A 28 -12.80 -1.08 13.98
C ARG A 28 -12.17 -2.06 12.99
N ALA A 29 -12.98 -2.80 12.23
CA ALA A 29 -12.48 -3.71 11.20
C ALA A 29 -11.73 -2.94 10.09
N GLN A 30 -12.26 -1.80 9.65
CA GLN A 30 -11.58 -0.93 8.68
C GLN A 30 -10.26 -0.35 9.24
N CYS A 31 -10.25 0.10 10.49
CA CYS A 31 -9.03 0.59 11.14
C CYS A 31 -7.96 -0.53 11.27
N ARG A 32 -8.35 -1.75 11.67
CA ARG A 32 -7.43 -2.91 11.71
C ARG A 32 -6.88 -3.27 10.34
N LYS A 33 -7.73 -3.29 9.31
CA LYS A 33 -7.30 -3.47 7.92
C LYS A 33 -6.22 -2.45 7.59
N ARG A 34 -6.47 -1.14 7.80
CA ARG A 34 -5.50 -0.06 7.55
C ARG A 34 -4.18 -0.24 8.31
N ILE A 35 -4.24 -0.64 9.58
CA ILE A 35 -3.03 -0.89 10.39
C ILE A 35 -2.20 -2.03 9.77
N ALA A 36 -2.84 -3.13 9.38
CA ALA A 36 -2.16 -4.22 8.68
C ALA A 36 -1.55 -3.73 7.33
N LEU A 37 -2.18 -2.75 6.67
CA LEU A 37 -1.63 -2.14 5.45
C LEU A 37 -0.40 -1.24 5.72
N THR A 38 -0.39 -0.51 6.83
CA THR A 38 0.65 0.50 7.15
C THR A 38 1.84 -0.07 7.95
N SER A 39 1.64 -1.16 8.69
CA SER A 39 2.72 -1.89 9.40
C SER A 39 3.69 -2.61 8.46
N ARG A 40 3.48 -2.51 7.15
CA ARG A 40 4.37 -3.06 6.14
C ARG A 40 5.72 -2.36 6.19
N ARG A 41 6.77 -3.14 5.95
CA ARG A 41 8.11 -2.60 5.70
C ARG A 41 8.06 -1.59 4.56
N LYS A 42 8.75 -0.46 4.72
CA LYS A 42 8.85 0.55 3.67
C LYS A 42 9.50 -0.04 2.40
N PRO A 43 8.95 0.21 1.20
CA PRO A 43 9.56 -0.23 -0.05
C PRO A 43 10.96 0.36 -0.19
N ARG A 44 11.90 -0.42 -0.74
CA ARG A 44 13.26 0.01 -1.09
C ARG A 44 13.44 0.06 -2.61
N PRO A 45 14.40 0.86 -3.11
CA PRO A 45 14.84 0.75 -4.49
C PRO A 45 15.20 -0.71 -4.84
N GLY A 46 14.66 -1.21 -5.96
CA GLY A 46 14.82 -2.60 -6.40
C GLY A 46 13.63 -3.51 -6.06
N ASP A 47 12.79 -3.13 -5.09
CA ASP A 47 11.58 -3.89 -4.75
C ASP A 47 10.50 -3.77 -5.84
N THR A 48 9.67 -4.79 -5.98
CA THR A 48 8.45 -4.74 -6.79
C THR A 48 7.25 -4.58 -5.88
N LEU A 49 6.45 -3.56 -6.10
CA LEU A 49 5.22 -3.27 -5.38
C LEU A 49 4.03 -3.74 -6.21
N VAL A 50 3.22 -4.65 -5.66
CA VAL A 50 2.01 -5.18 -6.31
C VAL A 50 0.80 -4.73 -5.52
N LEU A 51 -0.07 -3.92 -6.14
CA LEU A 51 -1.38 -3.59 -5.61
C LEU A 51 -2.33 -4.78 -5.71
N ALA A 52 -3.21 -4.92 -4.71
CA ALA A 52 -4.28 -5.90 -4.71
C ALA A 52 -5.30 -5.61 -5.83
N GLU A 53 -5.55 -4.32 -6.08
CA GLU A 53 -6.46 -3.84 -7.12
C GLU A 53 -5.69 -3.03 -8.17
N ALA A 54 -6.00 -3.23 -9.45
CA ALA A 54 -5.40 -2.46 -10.54
C ALA A 54 -5.84 -1.00 -10.51
N LEU A 55 -4.90 -0.09 -10.73
CA LEU A 55 -5.17 1.34 -10.84
C LEU A 55 -5.26 1.74 -12.29
N THR A 56 -6.37 2.34 -12.67
CA THR A 56 -6.49 3.04 -13.95
C THR A 56 -5.87 4.43 -13.82
N PHE A 57 -4.86 4.70 -14.62
CA PHE A 57 -4.19 5.99 -14.72
C PHE A 57 -4.92 6.89 -15.71
N THR A 58 -4.68 8.19 -15.63
CA THR A 58 -5.26 9.20 -16.54
C THR A 58 -4.92 8.95 -18.01
N ASP A 59 -3.84 8.22 -18.24
CA ASP A 59 -3.34 7.76 -19.54
C ASP A 59 -4.18 6.60 -20.14
N GLY A 60 -5.22 6.13 -19.44
CA GLY A 60 -6.06 4.99 -19.86
C GLY A 60 -5.49 3.61 -19.53
N HIS A 61 -4.22 3.54 -19.12
CA HIS A 61 -3.58 2.29 -18.72
C HIS A 61 -4.01 1.86 -17.31
N SER A 62 -4.30 0.57 -17.15
CA SER A 62 -4.51 -0.05 -15.85
C SER A 62 -3.28 -0.87 -15.44
N GLU A 63 -2.70 -0.56 -14.28
CA GLU A 63 -1.51 -1.25 -13.78
C GLU A 63 -1.65 -1.52 -12.28
N ARG A 64 -1.19 -2.69 -11.86
CA ARG A 64 -1.11 -3.09 -10.43
C ARG A 64 0.31 -3.34 -9.98
N THR A 65 1.26 -3.52 -10.90
CA THR A 65 2.64 -3.88 -10.59
C THR A 65 3.57 -2.71 -10.88
N PHE A 66 4.37 -2.32 -9.89
CA PHE A 66 5.24 -1.16 -9.96
C PHE A 66 6.62 -1.52 -9.43
N ARG A 67 7.67 -1.15 -10.16
CA ARG A 67 9.04 -1.25 -9.68
C ARG A 67 9.40 -0.01 -8.89
N VAL A 68 10.00 -0.19 -7.72
CA VAL A 68 10.51 0.90 -6.90
C VAL A 68 11.91 1.23 -7.41
N VAL A 69 12.11 2.45 -7.91
CA VAL A 69 13.41 2.93 -8.38
C VAL A 69 13.87 4.11 -7.54
N ALA A 70 15.18 4.21 -7.31
CA ALA A 70 15.76 5.39 -6.69
C ALA A 70 15.76 6.54 -7.69
N SER A 71 15.29 7.71 -7.25
CA SER A 71 15.27 8.95 -8.04
C SER A 71 15.90 10.06 -7.19
N GLY A 72 17.23 10.05 -7.09
CA GLY A 72 17.99 10.93 -6.20
C GLY A 72 17.68 10.65 -4.73
N LYS A 73 17.28 11.69 -3.97
CA LYS A 73 16.90 11.56 -2.54
C LYS A 73 15.50 10.96 -2.32
N LYS A 74 14.73 10.72 -3.39
CA LYS A 74 13.36 10.21 -3.31
C LYS A 74 13.24 8.87 -4.03
N MET A 75 12.20 8.12 -3.70
CA MET A 75 11.82 6.92 -4.44
C MET A 75 10.76 7.29 -5.48
N ARG A 76 10.82 6.64 -6.64
CA ARG A 76 9.83 6.75 -7.70
C ARG A 76 9.29 5.34 -8.00
N LEU A 77 8.00 5.26 -8.31
CA LEU A 77 7.38 4.02 -8.77
C LEU A 77 7.34 4.06 -10.30
N CYS A 78 7.78 3.00 -10.95
CA CYS A 78 7.72 2.83 -12.39
C CYS A 78 6.75 1.70 -12.72
N ARG A 79 5.84 1.90 -13.67
CA ARG A 79 4.96 0.83 -14.18
C ARG A 79 5.81 -0.33 -14.68
N MET A 80 5.41 -1.56 -14.38
CA MET A 80 6.12 -2.73 -14.87
C MET A 80 5.91 -2.93 -16.38
N SER A 81 4.72 -2.54 -16.89
CA SER A 81 4.38 -2.62 -18.32
C SER A 81 5.29 -1.76 -19.22
N ASP A 82 5.41 -0.45 -18.94
CA ASP A 82 6.07 0.51 -19.86
C ASP A 82 7.27 1.24 -19.23
N GLY A 83 7.61 0.96 -17.97
CA GLY A 83 8.68 1.65 -17.24
C GLY A 83 8.39 3.10 -16.86
N VAL A 84 7.25 3.67 -17.28
CA VAL A 84 6.87 5.06 -17.01
C VAL A 84 6.73 5.30 -15.51
N GLY A 85 7.37 6.39 -15.05
CA GLY A 85 7.30 6.84 -13.67
C GLY A 85 5.92 7.39 -13.32
N VAL A 86 5.25 6.78 -12.34
CA VAL A 86 3.92 7.20 -11.88
C VAL A 86 3.93 7.61 -10.41
N ARG A 87 2.97 8.44 -10.05
CA ARG A 87 2.70 8.82 -8.66
C ARG A 87 1.38 8.21 -8.21
N ILE A 88 1.46 7.28 -7.27
CA ILE A 88 0.26 6.71 -6.64
C ILE A 88 -0.07 7.54 -5.41
N THR A 89 -1.16 8.31 -5.48
CA THR A 89 -1.65 9.08 -4.33
C THR A 89 -2.19 8.14 -3.25
N ASN A 90 -1.91 8.47 -1.99
CA ASN A 90 -2.35 7.71 -0.82
C ASN A 90 -1.91 6.23 -0.83
N LEU A 91 -0.72 5.94 -1.40
CA LEU A 91 -0.16 4.59 -1.51
C LEU A 91 -0.24 3.80 -0.19
N MET A 92 0.18 4.39 0.93
CA MET A 92 0.19 3.73 2.25
C MET A 92 -1.22 3.31 2.74
N SER A 93 -2.27 3.96 2.23
CA SER A 93 -3.66 3.63 2.55
C SER A 93 -4.26 2.58 1.61
N ARG A 94 -3.48 2.09 0.63
CA ARG A 94 -3.91 1.06 -0.32
C ARG A 94 -3.39 -0.31 0.07
N ALA A 95 -4.08 -1.35 -0.38
CA ALA A 95 -3.61 -2.71 -0.26
C ALA A 95 -2.54 -2.98 -1.31
N TRP A 96 -1.26 -2.97 -0.91
CA TRP A 96 -0.13 -3.35 -1.75
C TRP A 96 0.81 -4.26 -0.99
N THR A 97 1.52 -5.11 -1.71
CA THR A 97 2.51 -6.02 -1.16
C THR A 97 3.85 -5.78 -1.85
N ILE A 98 4.94 -6.02 -1.12
CA ILE A 98 6.27 -6.01 -1.72
C ILE A 98 6.58 -7.44 -2.12
N VAL A 99 6.75 -7.64 -3.42
CA VAL A 99 7.32 -8.85 -3.99
C VAL A 99 8.81 -8.58 -4.14
N PRO A 100 9.69 -9.32 -3.43
CA PRO A 100 11.11 -9.21 -3.67
C PRO A 100 11.38 -9.57 -5.15
N PRO A 101 12.37 -8.94 -5.80
CA PRO A 101 12.78 -9.39 -7.13
C PRO A 101 13.05 -10.90 -7.06
N PRO A 102 12.66 -11.68 -8.08
CA PRO A 102 12.98 -13.10 -8.11
C PRO A 102 14.48 -13.19 -7.91
N VAL A 103 14.90 -13.80 -6.79
CA VAL A 103 16.31 -13.98 -6.50
C VAL A 103 16.83 -14.78 -7.69
N ALA A 104 17.72 -14.18 -8.49
CA ALA A 104 18.40 -14.96 -9.50
C ALA A 104 19.06 -16.12 -8.74
N PRO A 105 18.83 -17.38 -9.12
CA PRO A 105 19.44 -18.49 -8.42
C PRO A 105 20.95 -18.24 -8.42
N HIS A 106 21.50 -18.08 -7.22
CA HIS A 106 22.94 -17.96 -7.01
C HIS A 106 23.55 -19.27 -7.52
N VAL A 107 23.99 -19.29 -8.78
CA VAL A 107 24.81 -20.39 -9.30
C VAL A 107 26.08 -20.37 -8.47
N SER A 108 26.22 -21.39 -7.62
CA SER A 108 27.44 -21.71 -6.88
C SER A 108 28.36 -22.55 -7.77
#